data_AF-A0A7X8ILZ6-F1
#
_entry.id   AF-A0A7X8ILZ6-F1
#
_cell.length_a   1.000
_cell.length_b   1.000
_cell.length_c   1.000
_cell.angle_alpha   90.00
_cell.angle_beta   90.00
_cell.angle_gamma   90.00
#
_symmetry.space_group_name_H-M   'P 1'
#
loop_
_entity.id
_entity.type
_entity.pdbx_description
1 polymer ?
#
loop_
_entity_poly.entity_id
_entity_poly.type
_entity_poly.pdbx_seq_one_letter_code
_entity_poly.pdbx_strand_id
1 'polypeptide(L)'
;MGEKQTFFYDRGTLEVKGNDGKSILTSKVWYNFLKAYEMDIAGYNGTCINSTEGGAYIQGTQVMSFQEAINKYIQESFYPLTHIKKFLGTFTLGEVEKDRLRITKLISITITDVEKIIVLCRQGLEACQKNRDRLDAILNNQYRLEEMHKILPNIEDEIMLPKNKIFKQYQQTLQLFLMHVIQSYNIRFEIDLVAIPEKHDNQLLGKAEILLRQTEWYAVIGDLVAICLYSLLRAKGILNNLMN
;
A
#
# COMPACT_ATOMS: atom_id res chain seq x y z
N MET A 1 -2.39 6.21 16.09
CA MET A 1 -2.89 6.90 14.87
C MET A 1 -3.98 7.96 15.17
N GLY A 2 -4.54 8.05 16.38
CA GLY A 2 -5.61 9.02 16.70
C GLY A 2 -5.17 10.47 16.98
N GLU A 3 -3.90 10.74 17.27
CA GLU A 3 -3.48 12.07 17.76
C GLU A 3 -3.17 13.11 16.67
N LYS A 4 -3.17 12.74 15.38
CA LYS A 4 -2.91 13.68 14.26
C LYS A 4 -4.15 13.90 13.37
N GLN A 5 -5.35 13.62 13.88
CA GLN A 5 -6.59 13.78 13.11
C GLN A 5 -6.96 15.26 12.93
N THR A 6 -6.56 16.14 13.86
CA THR A 6 -6.82 17.58 13.83
C THR A 6 -6.28 18.30 12.60
N PHE A 7 -5.20 17.81 11.98
CA PHE A 7 -4.63 18.41 10.77
C PHE A 7 -5.47 18.22 9.50
N PHE A 8 -6.38 17.25 9.45
CA PHE A 8 -7.19 16.95 8.25
C PHE A 8 -8.50 17.73 8.17
N TYR A 9 -8.89 18.45 9.23
CA TYR A 9 -10.19 19.11 9.31
C TYR A 9 -10.18 20.53 8.76
N ASP A 10 -9.02 21.14 8.52
CA ASP A 10 -8.98 22.59 8.40
C ASP A 10 -9.41 23.10 7.01
N ARG A 11 -9.21 22.39 5.88
CA ARG A 11 -9.61 22.90 4.54
C ARG A 11 -9.93 21.85 3.47
N GLY A 12 -10.80 20.88 3.76
CA GLY A 12 -11.25 19.95 2.71
C GLY A 12 -12.05 18.73 3.18
N THR A 13 -12.95 18.91 4.15
CA THR A 13 -13.81 17.83 4.64
C THR A 13 -15.02 17.63 3.73
N LEU A 14 -15.28 16.38 3.36
CA LEU A 14 -16.50 15.95 2.70
C LEU A 14 -17.46 15.43 3.77
N GLU A 15 -18.76 15.63 3.56
CA GLU A 15 -19.77 14.92 4.34
C GLU A 15 -20.06 13.57 3.69
N VAL A 16 -20.06 12.52 4.49
CA VAL A 16 -20.55 11.19 4.10
C VAL A 16 -21.56 10.71 5.11
N LYS A 17 -22.44 9.80 4.69
CA LYS A 17 -23.39 9.16 5.59
C LYS A 17 -22.63 8.28 6.59
N GLY A 18 -22.93 8.41 7.87
CA GLY A 18 -22.49 7.52 8.94
C GLY A 18 -23.40 6.30 9.07
N ASN A 19 -22.93 5.28 9.79
CA ASN A 19 -23.70 4.06 10.06
C ASN A 19 -25.02 4.32 10.82
N ASP A 20 -25.09 5.39 11.61
CA ASP A 20 -26.32 5.82 12.31
C ASP A 20 -27.27 6.66 11.41
N GLY A 21 -26.91 6.83 10.14
CA GLY A 21 -27.65 7.63 9.16
C GLY A 21 -27.37 9.12 9.19
N LYS A 22 -26.59 9.63 10.16
CA LYS A 22 -26.22 11.06 10.24
C LYS A 22 -25.01 11.35 9.37
N SER A 23 -24.86 12.60 8.93
CA SER A 23 -23.63 13.02 8.23
C SER A 23 -22.43 12.99 9.18
N ILE A 24 -21.31 12.47 8.71
CA ILE A 24 -20.00 12.57 9.36
C ILE A 24 -18.99 13.22 8.41
N LEU A 25 -18.04 13.95 8.98
CA LEU A 25 -16.96 14.56 8.21
C LEU A 25 -15.88 13.52 7.90
N THR A 26 -15.43 13.52 6.65
CA THR A 26 -14.35 12.66 6.16
C THR A 26 -13.37 13.46 5.32
N SER A 27 -12.13 13.02 5.22
CA SER A 27 -11.17 13.62 4.29
C SER A 27 -11.31 12.99 2.90
N LYS A 28 -10.78 13.65 1.86
CA LYS A 28 -10.75 13.09 0.50
C LYS A 28 -10.08 11.71 0.42
N VAL A 29 -9.08 11.45 1.26
CA VAL A 29 -8.40 10.14 1.33
C VAL A 29 -9.32 9.07 1.90
N TRP A 30 -9.94 9.34 3.05
CA TRP A 30 -10.88 8.42 3.66
C TRP A 30 -12.10 8.18 2.77
N TYR A 31 -12.51 9.20 2.02
CA TYR A 31 -13.51 9.06 0.98
C TYR A 31 -13.06 8.12 -0.15
N ASN A 32 -11.82 8.22 -0.63
CA ASN A 32 -11.30 7.31 -1.65
C ASN A 32 -11.23 5.86 -1.14
N PHE A 33 -10.82 5.64 0.13
CA PHE A 33 -10.86 4.32 0.74
C PHE A 33 -12.29 3.79 0.87
N LEU A 34 -13.23 4.63 1.30
CA LEU A 34 -14.66 4.31 1.33
C LEU A 34 -15.12 3.84 -0.07
N LYS A 35 -14.81 4.58 -1.12
CA LYS A 35 -15.16 4.21 -2.50
C LYS A 35 -14.47 2.94 -3.00
N ALA A 36 -13.23 2.69 -2.58
CA ALA A 36 -12.55 1.43 -2.88
C ALA A 36 -13.30 0.23 -2.26
N TYR A 37 -13.69 0.33 -0.98
CA TYR A 37 -14.49 -0.73 -0.34
C TYR A 37 -15.84 -0.93 -1.03
N GLU A 38 -16.53 0.15 -1.40
CA GLU A 38 -17.80 0.05 -2.13
C GLU A 38 -17.65 -0.67 -3.49
N MET A 39 -16.55 -0.43 -4.21
CA MET A 39 -16.26 -1.14 -5.47
C MET A 39 -15.98 -2.62 -5.23
N ASP A 40 -15.21 -2.96 -4.19
CA ASP A 40 -14.93 -4.35 -3.85
C ASP A 40 -16.21 -5.11 -3.46
N ILE A 41 -17.10 -4.45 -2.70
CA ILE A 41 -18.38 -5.02 -2.26
C ILE A 41 -19.37 -5.16 -3.42
N ALA A 42 -19.36 -4.26 -4.40
CA ALA A 42 -20.27 -4.33 -5.55
C ALA A 42 -20.13 -5.65 -6.35
N GLY A 43 -18.93 -6.26 -6.36
CA GLY A 43 -18.68 -7.56 -6.97
C GLY A 43 -18.73 -8.75 -6.01
N TYR A 44 -19.03 -8.53 -4.72
CA TYR A 44 -18.99 -9.57 -3.70
C TYR A 44 -20.35 -10.27 -3.55
N ASN A 45 -20.36 -11.59 -3.70
CA ASN A 45 -21.59 -12.40 -3.62
C ASN A 45 -22.00 -12.76 -2.17
N GLY A 46 -21.17 -12.46 -1.17
CA GLY A 46 -21.45 -12.77 0.22
C GLY A 46 -22.18 -11.64 0.97
N THR A 47 -22.47 -11.86 2.25
CA THR A 47 -22.96 -10.79 3.13
C THR A 47 -21.77 -10.03 3.72
N CYS A 48 -21.65 -8.75 3.41
CA CYS A 48 -20.67 -7.87 4.03
C CYS A 48 -21.32 -7.10 5.19
N ILE A 49 -20.73 -7.18 6.38
CA ILE A 49 -21.23 -6.54 7.59
C ILE A 49 -20.32 -5.38 7.98
N ASN A 50 -20.88 -4.18 8.11
CA ASN A 50 -20.18 -3.03 8.67
C ASN A 50 -20.50 -2.89 10.16
N SER A 51 -19.56 -3.36 10.98
CA SER A 51 -19.66 -3.30 12.44
C SER A 51 -18.89 -2.16 13.09
N THR A 52 -18.55 -1.12 12.33
CA THR A 52 -17.89 0.06 12.90
C THR A 52 -18.90 0.96 13.60
N GLU A 53 -18.64 1.27 14.88
CA GLU A 53 -19.46 2.20 15.65
C GLU A 53 -19.01 3.64 15.38
N GLY A 54 -19.93 4.50 14.91
CA GLY A 54 -19.62 5.89 14.55
C GLY A 54 -18.81 6.08 13.26
N GLY A 55 -18.59 5.01 12.49
CA GLY A 55 -17.90 5.04 11.20
C GLY A 55 -18.79 5.44 10.02
N ALA A 56 -18.15 5.62 8.86
CA ALA A 56 -18.84 5.86 7.60
C ALA A 56 -19.68 4.64 7.20
N TYR A 57 -20.87 4.92 6.66
CA TYR A 57 -21.67 3.93 5.97
C TYR A 57 -21.00 3.57 4.64
N ILE A 58 -20.80 2.27 4.42
CA ILE A 58 -20.20 1.71 3.20
C ILE A 58 -21.34 1.11 2.38
N GLN A 59 -21.55 1.64 1.17
CA GLN A 59 -22.59 1.14 0.28
C GLN A 59 -22.40 -0.36 -0.01
N GLY A 60 -23.51 -1.12 0.06
CA GLY A 60 -23.52 -2.57 -0.14
C GLY A 60 -23.31 -3.40 1.13
N THR A 61 -23.07 -2.75 2.28
CA THR A 61 -22.95 -3.45 3.58
C THR A 61 -24.27 -3.49 4.36
N GLN A 62 -24.38 -4.43 5.30
CA GLN A 62 -25.38 -4.41 6.37
C GLN A 62 -24.75 -3.77 7.61
N VAL A 63 -25.37 -2.73 8.16
CA VAL A 63 -24.95 -2.11 9.42
C VAL A 63 -25.50 -2.92 10.59
N MET A 64 -24.63 -3.37 11.48
CA MET A 64 -24.98 -3.94 12.78
C MET A 64 -23.75 -3.92 13.69
N SER A 65 -23.95 -3.79 15.00
CA SER A 65 -22.85 -3.87 15.97
C SER A 65 -22.09 -5.18 15.86
N PHE A 66 -20.83 -5.19 16.32
CA PHE A 66 -20.03 -6.42 16.29
C PHE A 66 -20.69 -7.53 17.14
N GLN A 67 -21.31 -7.17 18.26
CA GLN A 67 -22.05 -8.11 19.10
C GLN A 67 -23.26 -8.71 18.39
N GLU A 68 -24.05 -7.91 17.66
CA GLU A 68 -25.18 -8.42 16.86
C GLU A 68 -24.70 -9.35 15.74
N ALA A 69 -23.58 -9.01 15.08
CA ALA A 69 -23.00 -9.86 14.05
C ALA A 69 -22.60 -11.24 14.62
N ILE A 70 -21.95 -11.28 15.78
CA ILE A 70 -21.63 -12.51 16.51
C ILE A 70 -22.91 -13.29 16.82
N ASN A 71 -23.87 -12.63 17.46
CA ASN A 71 -25.12 -13.24 17.90
C ASN A 71 -26.02 -13.70 16.74
N LYS A 72 -25.82 -13.20 15.53
CA LYS A 72 -26.61 -13.58 14.36
C LYS A 72 -25.93 -14.64 13.51
N TYR A 73 -24.61 -14.55 13.33
CA TYR A 73 -23.88 -15.37 12.35
C TYR A 73 -22.90 -16.36 12.97
N ILE A 74 -22.50 -16.19 14.22
CA ILE A 74 -21.51 -17.06 14.89
C ILE A 74 -22.21 -17.86 15.99
N GLN A 75 -23.08 -18.79 15.57
CA GLN A 75 -23.87 -19.64 16.48
C GLN A 75 -23.17 -20.95 16.83
N GLU A 76 -22.29 -21.41 15.95
CA GLU A 76 -21.63 -22.69 16.10
C GLU A 76 -20.24 -22.52 16.71
N SER A 77 -19.88 -23.44 17.59
CA SER A 77 -18.51 -23.51 18.09
C SER A 77 -17.58 -23.96 16.96
N PHE A 78 -16.73 -23.06 16.48
CA PHE A 78 -15.81 -23.33 15.36
C PHE A 78 -14.53 -24.09 15.76
N TYR A 79 -14.21 -24.18 17.07
CA TYR A 79 -13.00 -24.83 17.61
C TYR A 79 -11.74 -24.73 16.71
N PRO A 80 -11.26 -23.52 16.36
CA PRO A 80 -10.23 -23.33 15.34
C PRO A 80 -8.99 -24.20 15.54
N LEU A 81 -8.57 -24.40 16.80
CA LEU A 81 -7.42 -25.21 17.14
C LEU A 81 -7.53 -26.67 16.66
N THR A 82 -8.73 -27.26 16.73
CA THR A 82 -8.96 -28.65 16.27
C THR A 82 -8.81 -28.74 14.76
N HIS A 83 -9.36 -27.78 14.02
CA HIS A 83 -9.19 -27.70 12.57
C HIS A 83 -7.72 -27.50 12.20
N ILE A 84 -7.04 -26.55 12.84
CA ILE A 84 -5.60 -26.31 12.63
C ILE A 84 -4.81 -27.60 12.87
N LYS A 85 -5.03 -28.29 14.00
CA LYS A 85 -4.35 -29.56 14.30
C LYS A 85 -4.60 -30.66 13.26
N LYS A 86 -5.82 -30.75 12.72
CA LYS A 86 -6.16 -31.69 11.64
C LYS A 86 -5.36 -31.41 10.38
N PHE A 87 -5.20 -30.13 10.01
CA PHE A 87 -4.43 -29.72 8.84
C PHE A 87 -2.91 -29.69 9.08
N LEU A 88 -2.47 -29.63 10.34
CA LEU A 88 -1.07 -29.82 10.76
C LEU A 88 -0.69 -31.30 10.93
N GLY A 89 -1.56 -32.25 10.54
CA GLY A 89 -1.21 -33.66 10.48
C GLY A 89 0.08 -33.89 9.68
N THR A 90 0.80 -34.98 9.96
CA THR A 90 2.08 -35.27 9.32
C THR A 90 1.94 -35.33 7.80
N PHE A 91 2.65 -34.43 7.11
CA PHE A 91 2.78 -34.41 5.66
C PHE A 91 3.29 -35.76 5.15
N THR A 92 2.71 -36.24 4.05
CA THR A 92 3.28 -37.39 3.34
C THR A 92 4.60 -36.97 2.67
N LEU A 93 5.51 -37.92 2.47
CA LEU A 93 6.78 -37.65 1.78
C LEU A 93 6.58 -37.06 0.37
N GLY A 94 5.52 -37.47 -0.33
CA GLY A 94 5.17 -36.93 -1.65
C GLY A 94 4.70 -35.47 -1.61
N GLU A 95 3.95 -35.08 -0.58
CA GLU A 95 3.53 -33.68 -0.37
C GLU A 95 4.72 -32.79 -0.04
N VAL A 96 5.62 -33.27 0.84
CA VAL A 96 6.85 -32.55 1.19
C VAL A 96 7.67 -32.26 -0.06
N GLU A 97 7.90 -33.25 -0.92
CA GLU A 97 8.71 -33.05 -2.13
C GLU A 97 8.05 -32.09 -3.13
N LYS A 98 6.73 -32.21 -3.32
CA LYS A 98 5.97 -31.31 -4.19
C LYS A 98 6.02 -29.86 -3.70
N ASP A 99 5.80 -29.65 -2.40
CA ASP A 99 5.84 -28.31 -1.81
C ASP A 99 7.26 -27.75 -1.82
N ARG A 100 8.28 -28.58 -1.60
CA ARG A 100 9.69 -28.20 -1.71
C ARG A 100 10.01 -27.66 -3.10
N LEU A 101 9.63 -28.36 -4.17
CA LEU A 101 9.84 -27.90 -5.55
C LEU A 101 9.11 -26.58 -5.82
N ARG A 102 7.87 -26.46 -5.34
CA ARG A 102 7.07 -25.24 -5.50
C ARG A 102 7.70 -24.05 -4.78
N ILE A 103 8.10 -24.21 -3.53
CA ILE A 103 8.73 -23.17 -2.71
C ILE A 103 10.07 -22.75 -3.32
N THR A 104 10.89 -23.71 -3.77
CA THR A 104 12.20 -23.43 -4.42
C THR A 104 12.02 -22.54 -5.66
N LYS A 105 11.02 -22.85 -6.49
CA LYS A 105 10.69 -22.05 -7.67
C LYS A 105 10.21 -20.65 -7.28
N LEU A 106 9.29 -20.55 -6.32
CA LEU A 106 8.77 -19.27 -5.84
C LEU A 106 9.88 -18.39 -5.30
N ILE A 107 10.74 -18.90 -4.40
CA ILE A 107 11.87 -18.16 -3.85
C ILE A 107 12.79 -17.63 -4.97
N SER A 108 13.09 -18.45 -5.98
CA SER A 108 13.97 -18.03 -7.07
C SER A 108 13.37 -16.93 -7.95
N ILE A 109 12.06 -17.01 -8.25
CA ILE A 109 11.34 -15.95 -8.96
C ILE A 109 11.32 -14.68 -8.12
N THR A 110 10.95 -14.78 -6.84
CA THR A 110 10.86 -13.62 -5.94
C THR A 110 12.23 -12.94 -5.77
N ILE A 111 13.33 -13.68 -5.64
CA ILE A 111 14.69 -13.10 -5.61
C ILE A 111 14.95 -12.27 -6.87
N THR A 112 14.66 -12.84 -8.04
CA THR A 112 14.89 -12.17 -9.33
C THR A 112 14.09 -10.87 -9.43
N ASP A 113 12.82 -10.90 -9.04
CA ASP A 113 11.94 -9.72 -9.04
C ASP A 113 12.42 -8.65 -8.06
N VAL A 114 12.77 -9.06 -6.83
CA VAL A 114 13.26 -8.18 -5.76
C VAL A 114 14.56 -7.48 -6.17
N GLU A 115 15.49 -8.19 -6.82
CA GLU A 115 16.70 -7.58 -7.37
C GLU A 115 16.39 -6.50 -8.42
N LYS A 116 15.41 -6.75 -9.30
CA LYS A 116 14.97 -5.75 -10.28
C LYS A 116 14.28 -4.56 -9.63
N ILE A 117 13.47 -4.78 -8.59
CA ILE A 117 12.83 -3.70 -7.82
C ILE A 117 13.90 -2.81 -7.17
N ILE A 118 14.96 -3.38 -6.60
CA ILE A 118 16.08 -2.61 -6.01
C ILE A 118 16.75 -1.74 -7.07
N VAL A 119 17.01 -2.28 -8.26
CA VAL A 119 17.56 -1.51 -9.39
C VAL A 119 16.64 -0.35 -9.78
N LEU A 120 15.33 -0.60 -9.87
CA LEU A 120 14.34 0.45 -10.17
C LEU A 120 14.27 1.51 -9.07
N CYS A 121 14.41 1.14 -7.80
CA CYS A 121 14.48 2.11 -6.71
C CYS A 121 15.71 3.01 -6.82
N ARG A 122 16.87 2.44 -7.18
CA ARG A 122 18.09 3.22 -7.44
C ARG A 122 17.93 4.17 -8.62
N GLN A 123 17.33 3.71 -9.73
CA GLN A 123 17.01 4.58 -10.88
C GLN A 123 16.06 5.72 -10.48
N GLY A 124 15.08 5.42 -9.61
CA GLY A 124 14.18 6.43 -9.04
C GLY A 124 14.92 7.48 -8.20
N LEU A 125 15.86 7.05 -7.35
CA LEU A 125 16.71 7.95 -6.57
C LEU A 125 17.58 8.84 -7.47
N GLU A 126 18.21 8.27 -8.49
CA GLU A 126 19.00 9.01 -9.47
C GLU A 126 18.14 10.06 -10.20
N ALA A 127 16.93 9.70 -10.62
CA ALA A 127 15.99 10.63 -11.26
C ALA A 127 15.54 11.76 -10.30
N CYS A 128 15.29 11.45 -9.03
CA CYS A 128 14.98 12.44 -8.00
C CYS A 128 16.16 13.39 -7.80
N GLN A 129 17.37 12.85 -7.66
CA GLN A 129 18.58 13.62 -7.40
C GLN A 129 18.93 14.54 -8.58
N LYS A 130 18.82 14.04 -9.81
CA LYS A 130 19.00 14.81 -11.05
C LYS A 130 18.07 16.02 -11.13
N ASN A 131 16.84 15.90 -10.61
CA ASN A 131 15.81 16.93 -10.74
C ASN A 131 15.60 17.77 -9.46
N ARG A 132 16.37 17.50 -8.40
CA ARG A 132 16.22 18.15 -7.09
C ARG A 132 16.30 19.67 -7.15
N ASP A 133 17.39 20.20 -7.69
CA ASP A 133 17.62 21.65 -7.74
C ASP A 133 16.53 22.38 -8.55
N ARG A 134 16.01 21.73 -9.61
CA ARG A 134 14.93 22.26 -10.44
C ARG A 134 13.62 22.32 -9.65
N LEU A 135 13.30 21.27 -8.88
CA LEU A 135 12.12 21.23 -8.04
C LEU A 135 12.21 22.22 -6.87
N ASP A 136 13.39 22.34 -6.24
CA ASP A 136 13.64 23.33 -5.19
C ASP A 136 13.52 24.77 -5.74
N ALA A 137 14.02 25.04 -6.94
CA ALA A 137 13.84 26.34 -7.60
C ALA A 137 12.36 26.65 -7.90
N ILE A 138 11.56 25.65 -8.30
CA ILE A 138 10.10 25.80 -8.48
C ILE A 138 9.44 26.18 -7.15
N LEU A 139 9.76 25.46 -6.06
CA LEU A 139 9.19 25.75 -4.73
C LEU A 139 9.58 27.12 -4.19
N ASN A 140 10.75 27.63 -4.58
CA ASN A 140 11.22 28.97 -4.23
C ASN A 140 10.71 30.07 -5.19
N ASN A 141 9.70 29.78 -6.00
CA ASN A 141 9.09 30.71 -6.97
C ASN A 141 10.08 31.31 -7.99
N GLN A 142 11.15 30.58 -8.32
CA GLN A 142 12.15 31.03 -9.30
C GLN A 142 11.74 30.78 -10.76
N TYR A 143 10.62 30.09 -10.97
CA TYR A 143 10.02 29.84 -12.28
C TYR A 143 8.69 30.59 -12.42
N ARG A 144 8.34 30.99 -13.64
CA ARG A 144 6.99 31.47 -13.95
C ARG A 144 6.04 30.31 -14.15
N LEU A 145 4.74 30.56 -13.99
CA LEU A 145 3.68 29.55 -14.15
C LEU A 145 3.74 28.83 -15.51
N GLU A 146 3.99 29.55 -16.60
CA GLU A 146 4.05 28.98 -17.95
C GLU A 146 5.26 28.05 -18.12
N GLU A 147 6.36 28.34 -17.42
CA GLU A 147 7.56 27.51 -17.43
C GLU A 147 7.33 26.24 -16.60
N MET A 148 6.72 26.37 -15.42
CA MET A 148 6.36 25.23 -14.56
C MET A 148 5.50 24.20 -15.32
N HIS A 149 4.48 24.65 -16.06
CA HIS A 149 3.62 23.78 -16.86
C HIS A 149 4.38 23.00 -17.94
N LYS A 150 5.47 23.54 -18.47
CA LYS A 150 6.28 22.89 -19.50
C LYS A 150 7.27 21.89 -18.91
N ILE A 151 7.86 22.20 -17.75
CA ILE A 151 8.96 21.40 -17.18
C ILE A 151 8.48 20.28 -16.26
N LEU A 152 7.42 20.51 -15.47
CA LEU A 152 6.97 19.55 -14.46
C LEU A 152 6.51 18.19 -15.03
N PRO A 153 5.79 18.12 -16.17
CA PRO A 153 5.39 16.83 -16.73
C PRO A 153 6.60 15.93 -17.04
N ASN A 154 7.65 16.49 -17.63
CA ASN A 154 8.85 15.72 -17.94
C ASN A 154 9.59 15.24 -16.67
N ILE A 155 9.64 16.09 -15.63
CA ILE A 155 10.24 15.71 -14.35
C ILE A 155 9.42 14.61 -13.67
N GLU A 156 8.09 14.74 -13.67
CA GLU A 156 7.18 13.73 -13.15
C GLU A 156 7.36 12.39 -13.88
N ASP A 157 7.38 12.40 -15.21
CA ASP A 157 7.57 11.19 -16.00
C ASP A 157 8.90 10.51 -15.66
N GLU A 158 10.00 11.26 -15.58
CA GLU A 158 11.32 10.72 -15.18
C GLU A 158 11.29 10.09 -13.77
N ILE A 159 10.73 10.81 -12.79
CA ILE A 159 10.70 10.37 -11.38
C ILE A 159 9.73 9.21 -11.19
N MET A 160 8.57 9.20 -11.86
CA MET A 160 7.51 8.23 -11.61
C MET A 160 7.65 6.97 -12.47
N LEU A 161 8.40 7.01 -13.57
CA LEU A 161 8.59 5.86 -14.46
C LEU A 161 9.10 4.61 -13.72
N PRO A 162 10.14 4.66 -12.85
CA PRO A 162 10.59 3.47 -12.12
C PRO A 162 9.52 2.94 -11.14
N LYS A 163 8.87 3.80 -10.36
CA LYS A 163 7.75 3.43 -9.46
C LYS A 163 6.61 2.78 -10.23
N ASN A 164 6.23 3.33 -11.38
CA ASN A 164 5.21 2.75 -12.26
C ASN A 164 5.60 1.36 -12.79
N LYS A 165 6.87 1.16 -13.17
CA LYS A 165 7.38 -0.17 -13.56
C LYS A 165 7.32 -1.16 -12.40
N ILE A 166 7.69 -0.73 -11.20
CA ILE A 166 7.61 -1.55 -9.98
C ILE A 166 6.17 -2.07 -9.81
N PHE A 167 5.18 -1.17 -9.75
CA PHE A 167 3.78 -1.56 -9.52
C PHE A 167 3.14 -2.37 -10.64
N LYS A 168 3.53 -2.15 -11.91
CA LYS A 168 2.95 -2.86 -13.06
C LYS A 168 3.60 -4.21 -13.35
N GLN A 169 4.93 -4.27 -13.36
CA GLN A 169 5.67 -5.47 -13.81
C GLN A 169 5.85 -6.48 -12.67
N TYR A 170 5.91 -6.01 -11.42
CA TYR A 170 6.18 -6.85 -10.26
C TYR A 170 5.02 -6.86 -9.27
N GLN A 171 3.79 -6.64 -9.76
CA GLN A 171 2.58 -6.57 -8.94
C GLN A 171 2.42 -7.80 -8.04
N GLN A 172 2.67 -9.00 -8.56
CA GLN A 172 2.49 -10.24 -7.80
C GLN A 172 3.49 -10.33 -6.63
N THR A 173 4.78 -10.09 -6.88
CA THR A 173 5.82 -10.06 -5.84
C THR A 173 5.60 -8.94 -4.84
N LEU A 174 5.12 -7.78 -5.29
CA LEU A 174 4.70 -6.71 -4.38
C LEU A 174 3.57 -7.17 -3.45
N GLN A 175 2.46 -7.63 -4.02
CA GLN A 175 1.25 -7.92 -3.24
C GLN A 175 1.40 -9.12 -2.33
N LEU A 176 2.00 -10.21 -2.81
CA LEU A 176 2.05 -11.48 -2.09
C LEU A 176 3.25 -11.61 -1.15
N PHE A 177 4.27 -10.76 -1.31
CA PHE A 177 5.49 -10.85 -0.52
C PHE A 177 5.86 -9.52 0.15
N LEU A 178 6.06 -8.45 -0.62
CA LEU A 178 6.61 -7.20 -0.06
C LEU A 178 5.58 -6.40 0.75
N MET A 179 4.30 -6.38 0.37
CA MET A 179 3.28 -5.55 1.02
C MET A 179 3.12 -5.88 2.51
N HIS A 180 3.31 -7.13 2.91
CA HIS A 180 3.31 -7.50 4.33
C HIS A 180 4.38 -6.78 5.17
N VAL A 181 5.43 -6.25 4.52
CA VAL A 181 6.51 -5.50 5.16
C VAL A 181 6.34 -3.99 4.93
N ILE A 182 6.02 -3.57 3.71
CA ILE A 182 6.06 -2.15 3.32
C ILE A 182 4.71 -1.43 3.41
N GLN A 183 3.58 -2.14 3.59
CA GLN A 183 2.24 -1.56 3.45
C GLN A 183 1.97 -0.44 4.44
N SER A 184 2.38 -0.59 5.70
CA SER A 184 2.17 0.45 6.72
C SER A 184 2.87 1.75 6.36
N TYR A 185 4.12 1.66 5.89
CA TYR A 185 4.87 2.79 5.37
C TYR A 185 4.22 3.39 4.12
N ASN A 186 3.87 2.56 3.13
CA ASN A 186 3.23 3.02 1.89
C ASN A 186 1.93 3.78 2.16
N ILE A 187 1.05 3.25 3.01
CA ILE A 187 -0.21 3.91 3.37
C ILE A 187 0.08 5.26 4.03
N ARG A 188 1.03 5.29 4.99
CA ARG A 188 1.40 6.53 5.66
C ARG A 188 1.95 7.56 4.69
N PHE A 189 2.85 7.14 3.81
CA PHE A 189 3.48 7.99 2.81
C PHE A 189 2.44 8.60 1.86
N GLU A 190 1.53 7.79 1.32
CA GLU A 190 0.48 8.28 0.41
C GLU A 190 -0.49 9.23 1.14
N ILE A 191 -0.82 8.99 2.42
CA ILE A 191 -1.59 9.93 3.24
C ILE A 191 -0.86 11.28 3.37
N ASP A 192 0.44 11.23 3.67
CA ASP A 192 1.25 12.45 3.84
C ASP A 192 1.37 13.22 2.51
N LEU A 193 1.45 12.55 1.36
CA LEU A 193 1.44 13.20 0.04
C LEU A 193 0.13 13.90 -0.29
N VAL A 194 -1.02 13.31 0.07
CA VAL A 194 -2.32 13.92 -0.24
C VAL A 194 -2.56 15.18 0.59
N ALA A 195 -1.92 15.33 1.75
CA ALA A 195 -1.96 16.55 2.53
C ALA A 195 -1.09 17.69 1.96
N ILE A 196 -0.23 17.42 0.97
CA ILE A 196 0.69 18.43 0.43
C ILE A 196 -0.04 19.53 -0.36
N PRO A 197 -0.94 19.23 -1.32
CA PRO A 197 -1.63 20.28 -2.07
C PRO A 197 -2.36 21.30 -1.20
N GLU A 198 -2.81 20.94 0.00
CA GLU A 198 -3.49 21.84 0.94
C GLU A 198 -2.57 22.93 1.51
N LYS A 199 -1.25 22.74 1.46
CA LYS A 199 -0.25 23.70 1.95
C LYS A 199 0.13 24.77 0.93
N HIS A 200 -0.29 24.60 -0.32
CA HIS A 200 0.12 25.45 -1.43
C HIS A 200 -1.07 26.09 -2.10
N ASP A 201 -1.00 27.40 -2.33
CA ASP A 201 -2.03 28.13 -3.09
C ASP A 201 -2.04 27.72 -4.59
N ASN A 202 -0.97 27.07 -5.05
CA ASN A 202 -0.78 26.66 -6.44
C ASN A 202 -0.56 25.14 -6.53
N GLN A 203 -1.41 24.47 -7.32
CA GLN A 203 -1.34 23.02 -7.55
C GLN A 203 0.02 22.55 -8.11
N LEU A 204 0.71 23.37 -8.90
CA LEU A 204 2.03 23.03 -9.45
C LEU A 204 3.12 23.03 -8.38
N LEU A 205 3.03 23.90 -7.37
CA LEU A 205 3.94 23.90 -6.23
C LEU A 205 3.71 22.66 -5.36
N GLY A 206 2.44 22.32 -5.11
CA GLY A 206 2.09 21.07 -4.43
C GLY A 206 2.62 19.84 -5.17
N LYS A 207 2.52 19.83 -6.50
CA LYS A 207 3.07 18.76 -7.34
C LYS A 207 4.60 18.68 -7.26
N ALA A 208 5.30 19.82 -7.26
CA ALA A 208 6.76 19.85 -7.11
C ALA A 208 7.20 19.29 -5.74
N GLU A 209 6.50 19.63 -4.65
CA GLU A 209 6.78 19.06 -3.33
C GLU A 209 6.50 17.55 -3.31
N ILE A 210 5.39 17.07 -3.89
CA ILE A 210 5.09 15.63 -3.99
C ILE A 210 6.23 14.87 -4.71
N LEU A 211 6.79 15.44 -5.77
CA LEU A 211 7.88 14.84 -6.52
C LEU A 211 9.18 14.78 -5.70
N LEU A 212 9.51 15.83 -4.93
CA LEU A 212 10.67 15.82 -4.03
C LEU A 212 10.59 14.71 -2.97
N ARG A 213 9.38 14.47 -2.43
CA ARG A 213 9.12 13.41 -1.44
C ARG A 213 9.35 12.01 -1.99
N GLN A 214 9.30 11.79 -3.30
CA GLN A 214 9.58 10.46 -3.87
C GLN A 214 11.00 9.97 -3.57
N THR A 215 11.95 10.86 -3.28
CA THR A 215 13.30 10.49 -2.81
C THR A 215 13.23 9.61 -1.56
N GLU A 216 12.39 9.99 -0.59
CA GLU A 216 12.18 9.24 0.65
C GLU A 216 11.52 7.88 0.35
N TRP A 217 10.52 7.86 -0.52
CA TRP A 217 9.88 6.62 -0.96
C TRP A 217 10.88 5.63 -1.53
N TYR A 218 11.69 6.05 -2.51
CA TYR A 218 12.65 5.16 -3.15
C TYR A 218 13.75 4.68 -2.21
N ALA A 219 14.22 5.54 -1.29
CA ALA A 219 15.22 5.16 -0.29
C ALA A 219 14.66 4.09 0.66
N VAL A 220 13.53 4.37 1.31
CA VAL A 220 12.93 3.47 2.30
C VAL A 220 12.48 2.16 1.67
N ILE A 221 11.80 2.22 0.52
CA ILE A 221 11.37 1.00 -0.17
C ILE A 221 12.58 0.20 -0.66
N GLY A 222 13.60 0.86 -1.22
CA GLY A 222 14.84 0.19 -1.64
C GLY A 222 15.51 -0.57 -0.51
N ASP A 223 15.64 0.04 0.67
CA ASP A 223 16.28 -0.56 1.84
C ASP A 223 15.45 -1.72 2.41
N LEU A 224 14.13 -1.55 2.56
CA LEU A 224 13.24 -2.61 3.03
C LEU A 224 13.25 -3.82 2.07
N VAL A 225 13.23 -3.57 0.76
CA VAL A 225 13.30 -4.62 -0.26
C VAL A 225 14.66 -5.34 -0.21
N ALA A 226 15.76 -4.63 0.04
CA ALA A 226 17.09 -5.23 0.22
C ALA A 226 17.18 -6.12 1.47
N ILE A 227 16.56 -5.72 2.59
CA ILE A 227 16.47 -6.55 3.80
C ILE A 227 15.67 -7.84 3.51
N CYS A 228 14.58 -7.73 2.76
CA CYS A 228 13.80 -8.88 2.33
C CYS A 228 14.62 -9.81 1.41
N LEU A 229 15.43 -9.26 0.50
CA LEU A 229 16.32 -10.04 -0.37
C LEU A 229 17.33 -10.86 0.45
N TYR A 230 17.99 -10.23 1.42
CA TYR A 230 18.94 -10.91 2.29
C TYR A 230 18.27 -12.08 3.03
N SER A 231 17.06 -11.87 3.53
CA SER A 231 16.28 -12.90 4.22
C SER A 231 15.89 -14.05 3.29
N LEU A 232 15.50 -13.76 2.04
CA LEU A 232 15.20 -14.77 1.02
C LEU A 232 16.43 -15.59 0.62
N LEU A 233 17.59 -14.95 0.45
CA LEU A 233 18.84 -15.65 0.12
C LEU A 233 19.25 -16.60 1.24
N ARG A 234 19.09 -16.19 2.50
CA ARG A 234 19.32 -17.06 3.67
C ARG A 234 18.36 -18.25 3.68
N ALA A 235 17.06 -18.00 3.44
CA ALA A 235 16.05 -19.07 3.37
C ALA A 235 16.36 -20.06 2.24
N LYS A 236 16.78 -19.58 1.07
CA LYS A 236 17.23 -20.42 -0.05
C LYS A 236 18.43 -21.29 0.33
N GLY A 237 19.41 -20.73 1.04
CA GLY A 237 20.56 -21.48 1.54
C GLY A 237 20.18 -22.60 2.49
N ILE A 238 19.27 -22.35 3.43
CA ILE A 238 18.73 -23.38 4.34
C ILE A 238 18.04 -24.49 3.54
N LEU A 239 17.19 -24.11 2.57
CA LEU A 239 16.47 -25.08 1.75
C LEU A 239 17.42 -25.97 0.95
N ASN A 240 18.49 -25.41 0.39
CA ASN A 240 19.51 -26.17 -0.33
C ASN A 240 20.30 -27.10 0.59
N ASN A 241 20.57 -26.70 1.84
CA ASN A 241 21.26 -27.55 2.81
C ASN A 241 20.39 -28.72 3.29
N LEU A 242 19.06 -28.59 3.24
CA LEU A 242 18.13 -29.70 3.47
C LEU A 242 18.07 -30.68 2.28
N MET A 243 18.68 -30.36 1.14
CA MET A 243 18.74 -31.20 -0.06
C MET A 243 20.00 -32.08 -0.14
N ASN A 244 21.01 -31.81 0.69
CA ASN A 244 22.27 -32.55 0.77
C ASN A 244 22.31 -33.42 2.03
#